data_AF-A0A2I0QYR3-F1
#
_entry.id   AF-A0A2I0QYR3-F1
#
_cell.length_a   1.000
_cell.length_b   1.000
_cell.length_c   1.000
_cell.angle_alpha   90.00
_cell.angle_beta   90.00
_cell.angle_gamma   90.00
#
_symmetry.space_group_name_H-M   'P 1'
#
loop_
_entity.id
_entity.type
_entity.pdbx_description
1 polymer ?
#
loop_
_entity_poly.entity_id
_entity_poly.type
_entity_poly.pdbx_seq_one_letter_code
_entity_poly.pdbx_strand_id
1 'polypeptide(L)'
;MEKLIKNICCDLRTTAYINKTDKMKIALIVLILLLFSFKSSCQDTLSSQEMLQVFKQINKSDASKLRHPEKREEIFLTNFKEIKELIEYQGLVIDSNFSKKRHIKLAESAIRMTFTHILQSNPSLILNEKFIELIREKLQTKKFCKDYLIFPLSVYVYENEIKSPFEGVLKDAMRIWGINESELIHKDL
;
A
#
# COMPACT_ATOMS: atom_id res chain seq x y z
N MET A 1 -49.52 27.96 -40.37
CA MET A 1 -48.36 27.07 -40.09
C MET A 1 -47.02 27.81 -40.10
N GLU A 2 -46.89 28.94 -40.81
CA GLU A 2 -45.63 29.72 -40.88
C GLU A 2 -45.26 30.51 -39.62
N LYS A 3 -46.22 30.87 -38.76
CA LYS A 3 -45.93 31.59 -37.50
C LYS A 3 -45.28 30.72 -36.42
N LEU A 4 -45.49 29.39 -36.46
CA LEU A 4 -44.91 28.46 -35.47
C LEU A 4 -43.43 28.17 -35.76
N ILE A 5 -43.06 28.11 -37.05
CA ILE A 5 -41.68 27.88 -37.51
C ILE A 5 -40.78 29.10 -37.20
N LYS A 6 -41.34 30.32 -37.28
CA LYS A 6 -40.58 31.54 -36.94
C LYS A 6 -40.21 31.63 -35.45
N ASN A 7 -41.05 31.13 -34.55
CA ASN A 7 -40.74 31.15 -33.11
C ASN A 7 -39.71 30.07 -32.72
N ILE A 8 -39.73 28.89 -33.35
CA ILE A 8 -38.72 27.85 -33.11
C ILE A 8 -37.34 28.25 -33.67
N CYS A 9 -37.29 28.97 -34.80
CA CYS A 9 -36.03 29.46 -35.37
C CYS A 9 -35.39 30.62 -34.59
N CYS A 10 -36.14 31.34 -33.76
CA CYS A 10 -35.59 32.36 -32.88
C CYS A 10 -34.95 31.75 -31.61
N ASP A 11 -35.53 30.68 -31.05
CA ASP A 11 -34.99 30.05 -29.83
C ASP A 11 -33.74 29.18 -30.07
N LEU A 12 -33.55 28.65 -31.28
CA LEU A 12 -32.34 27.89 -31.64
C LEU A 12 -31.13 28.78 -31.98
N ARG A 13 -31.32 30.08 -32.18
CA ARG A 13 -30.20 31.03 -32.39
C ARG A 13 -29.60 31.56 -31.09
N THR A 14 -30.33 31.50 -30.00
CA THR A 14 -29.85 31.98 -28.68
C THR A 14 -28.90 30.99 -28.02
N THR A 15 -28.87 29.72 -28.44
CA THR A 15 -27.98 28.69 -27.90
C THR A 15 -26.61 28.61 -28.60
N ALA A 16 -26.40 29.35 -29.69
CA ALA A 16 -25.15 29.30 -30.45
C ALA A 16 -24.16 30.46 -30.17
N TYR A 17 -24.47 31.37 -29.25
CA TYR A 17 -23.66 32.55 -28.98
C TYR A 17 -22.95 32.50 -27.62
N ILE A 18 -22.21 31.42 -27.35
CA ILE A 18 -21.15 31.49 -26.34
C ILE A 18 -20.00 32.26 -26.98
N ASN A 19 -19.87 33.53 -26.60
CA ASN A 19 -18.85 34.45 -27.09
C ASN A 19 -17.45 33.80 -26.92
N LYS A 20 -16.53 34.04 -27.86
CA LYS A 20 -15.16 33.47 -27.81
C LYS A 20 -14.47 33.75 -26.46
N THR A 21 -14.79 34.90 -25.87
CA THR A 21 -14.38 35.34 -24.54
C THR A 21 -14.92 34.47 -23.41
N ASP A 22 -16.17 34.00 -23.51
CA ASP A 22 -16.80 33.15 -22.49
C ASP A 22 -16.30 31.71 -22.59
N LYS A 23 -16.00 31.22 -23.81
CA LYS A 23 -15.29 29.93 -23.99
C LYS A 23 -13.89 29.97 -23.36
N MET A 24 -13.15 31.07 -23.50
CA MET A 24 -11.84 31.23 -22.86
C MET A 24 -11.94 31.34 -21.34
N LYS A 25 -12.96 32.02 -20.80
CA LYS A 25 -13.22 32.06 -19.35
C LYS A 25 -13.59 30.69 -18.79
N ILE A 26 -14.45 29.95 -19.48
CA ILE A 26 -14.84 28.59 -19.07
C ILE A 26 -13.61 27.66 -19.13
N ALA A 27 -12.81 27.72 -20.18
CA ALA A 27 -11.57 26.95 -20.28
C ALA A 27 -10.58 27.31 -19.16
N LEU A 28 -10.46 28.60 -18.82
CA LEU A 28 -9.62 29.07 -17.71
C LEU A 28 -10.15 28.58 -16.36
N ILE A 29 -11.46 28.62 -16.13
CA ILE A 29 -12.09 28.11 -14.90
C ILE A 29 -11.90 26.59 -14.79
N VAL A 30 -12.10 25.84 -15.88
CA VAL A 30 -11.85 24.39 -15.93
C VAL A 30 -10.38 24.08 -15.68
N LEU A 31 -9.44 24.87 -16.24
CA LEU A 31 -8.02 24.73 -15.99
C LEU A 31 -7.67 25.04 -14.53
N ILE A 32 -8.23 26.10 -13.94
CA ILE A 32 -8.05 26.43 -12.52
C ILE A 32 -8.63 25.33 -11.64
N LEU A 33 -9.80 24.80 -11.95
CA LEU A 33 -10.41 23.68 -11.22
C LEU A 33 -9.56 22.42 -11.32
N LEU A 34 -9.04 22.08 -12.52
CA LEU A 34 -8.11 20.97 -12.70
C LEU A 34 -6.80 21.17 -11.93
N LEU A 35 -6.23 22.39 -11.94
CA LEU A 35 -5.04 22.73 -11.17
C LEU A 35 -5.28 22.72 -9.65
N PHE A 36 -6.50 23.07 -9.20
CA PHE A 36 -6.90 22.97 -7.80
C PHE A 36 -7.12 21.51 -7.38
N SER A 37 -7.64 20.66 -8.25
CA SER A 37 -7.75 19.21 -8.00
C SER A 37 -6.38 18.54 -7.85
N PHE A 38 -5.32 19.09 -8.44
CA PHE A 38 -3.95 18.60 -8.25
C PHE A 38 -3.29 19.02 -6.93
N LYS A 39 -3.81 20.04 -6.23
CA LYS A 39 -3.25 20.51 -4.95
C LYS A 39 -3.77 19.78 -3.71
N SER A 40 -4.70 18.83 -3.85
CA SER A 40 -5.33 18.14 -2.73
C SER A 40 -4.61 16.89 -2.22
N SER A 41 -3.46 16.51 -2.78
CA SER A 41 -2.60 15.50 -2.16
C SER A 41 -1.59 16.17 -1.23
N CYS A 42 -2.09 16.78 -0.14
CA CYS A 42 -1.27 16.94 1.06
C CYS A 42 -1.13 15.53 1.65
N GLN A 43 -0.22 14.74 1.08
CA GLN A 43 0.19 13.46 1.67
C GLN A 43 1.08 13.81 2.86
N ASP A 44 0.56 13.65 4.06
CA ASP A 44 1.36 13.69 5.29
C ASP A 44 2.29 12.47 5.30
N THR A 45 3.37 12.55 4.51
CA THR A 45 4.44 11.56 4.53
C THR A 45 5.24 11.75 5.80
N LEU A 46 5.37 10.69 6.60
CA LEU A 46 6.23 10.70 7.78
C LEU A 46 7.68 10.91 7.36
N SER A 47 8.37 11.77 8.10
CA SER A 47 9.82 11.88 8.02
C SER A 47 10.49 10.56 8.45
N SER A 48 11.74 10.35 8.02
CA SER A 48 12.52 9.17 8.41
C SER A 48 12.69 9.05 9.93
N GLN A 49 12.64 10.17 10.67
CA GLN A 49 12.70 10.16 12.13
C GLN A 49 11.38 9.67 12.75
N GLU A 50 10.23 10.11 12.25
CA GLU A 50 8.92 9.66 12.72
C GLU A 50 8.70 8.18 12.42
N MET A 51 9.02 7.75 11.19
CA MET A 51 8.98 6.34 10.81
C MET A 51 9.87 5.48 11.71
N LEU A 52 11.06 5.96 12.07
CA LEU A 52 11.93 5.27 13.02
C LEU A 52 11.32 5.14 14.41
N GLN A 53 10.57 6.15 14.88
CA GLN A 53 9.90 6.07 16.18
C GLN A 53 8.81 5.00 16.17
N VAL A 54 8.03 4.89 15.08
CA VAL A 54 7.06 3.81 14.89
C VAL A 54 7.74 2.45 15.00
N PHE A 55 8.83 2.21 14.24
CA PHE A 55 9.53 0.91 14.32
C PHE A 55 10.18 0.63 15.68
N LYS A 56 10.61 1.67 16.42
CA LYS A 56 11.08 1.50 17.79
C LYS A 56 9.96 1.09 18.73
N GLN A 57 8.76 1.65 18.57
CA GLN A 57 7.59 1.30 19.37
C GLN A 57 7.17 -0.15 19.10
N ILE A 58 7.12 -0.55 17.83
CA ILE A 58 6.86 -1.93 17.40
C ILE A 58 7.86 -2.91 18.05
N ASN A 59 9.17 -2.70 17.88
CA ASN A 59 10.16 -3.63 18.47
C ASN A 59 10.11 -3.66 20.01
N LYS A 60 9.71 -2.56 20.67
CA LYS A 60 9.59 -2.50 22.13
C LYS A 60 8.34 -3.24 22.62
N SER A 61 7.22 -3.15 21.92
CA SER A 61 5.99 -3.87 22.26
C SER A 61 6.22 -5.38 22.16
N ASP A 62 7.01 -5.81 21.18
CA ASP A 62 7.42 -7.19 20.99
C ASP A 62 8.27 -7.72 22.17
N ALA A 63 9.31 -6.98 22.58
CA ALA A 63 10.20 -7.43 23.66
C ALA A 63 9.53 -7.52 25.05
N SER A 64 8.46 -6.75 25.29
CA SER A 64 7.91 -6.55 26.65
C SER A 64 6.75 -7.47 27.01
N LYS A 65 6.08 -8.11 26.03
CA LYS A 65 4.79 -8.79 26.26
C LYS A 65 4.75 -10.26 25.82
N LEU A 66 5.91 -10.88 25.57
CA LEU A 66 6.03 -12.29 25.15
C LEU A 66 5.47 -13.33 26.14
N ARG A 67 5.07 -12.96 27.36
CA ARG A 67 4.56 -13.92 28.35
C ARG A 67 3.06 -14.20 28.27
N HIS A 68 2.30 -13.44 27.49
CA HIS A 68 0.84 -13.60 27.36
C HIS A 68 0.42 -13.78 25.89
N PRO A 69 0.15 -15.02 25.44
CA PRO A 69 -0.16 -15.32 24.03
C PRO A 69 -1.32 -14.50 23.47
N GLU A 70 -2.40 -14.32 24.21
CA GLU A 70 -3.58 -13.58 23.74
C GLU A 70 -3.30 -12.09 23.51
N LYS A 71 -2.52 -11.47 24.42
CA LYS A 71 -2.08 -10.07 24.25
C LYS A 71 -1.09 -9.92 23.10
N ARG A 72 -0.36 -10.98 22.78
CA ARG A 72 0.64 -10.99 21.70
C ARG A 72 -0.05 -10.83 20.34
N GLU A 73 -1.15 -11.53 20.12
CA GLU A 73 -1.92 -11.44 18.88
C GLU A 73 -2.46 -10.02 18.64
N GLU A 74 -3.07 -9.41 19.67
CA GLU A 74 -3.58 -8.03 19.60
C GLU A 74 -2.47 -7.02 19.23
N ILE A 75 -1.29 -7.16 19.82
CA ILE A 75 -0.13 -6.31 19.52
C ILE A 75 0.29 -6.47 18.07
N PHE A 76 0.43 -7.69 17.57
CA PHE A 76 0.86 -7.90 16.18
C PHE A 76 -0.20 -7.44 15.18
N LEU A 77 -1.48 -7.56 15.49
CA LEU A 77 -2.55 -6.97 14.69
C LEU A 77 -2.46 -5.44 14.65
N THR A 78 -2.12 -4.81 15.77
CA THR A 78 -1.93 -3.35 15.85
C THR A 78 -0.69 -2.92 15.04
N ASN A 79 0.46 -3.56 15.29
CA ASN A 79 1.70 -3.33 14.55
C ASN A 79 1.49 -3.55 13.04
N PHE A 80 0.73 -4.56 12.65
CA PHE A 80 0.41 -4.84 11.25
C PHE A 80 -0.40 -3.71 10.61
N LYS A 81 -1.42 -3.18 11.31
CA LYS A 81 -2.20 -2.04 10.82
C LYS A 81 -1.30 -0.82 10.59
N GLU A 82 -0.43 -0.51 11.55
CA GLU A 82 0.51 0.61 11.43
C GLU A 82 1.43 0.43 10.21
N ILE A 83 2.03 -0.75 10.04
CA ILE A 83 2.90 -1.03 8.88
C ILE A 83 2.11 -0.95 7.57
N LYS A 84 0.89 -1.50 7.54
CA LYS A 84 0.02 -1.47 6.35
C LYS A 84 -0.34 -0.04 5.96
N GLU A 85 -0.65 0.82 6.92
CA GLU A 85 -0.90 2.24 6.67
C GLU A 85 0.33 2.92 6.08
N LEU A 86 1.54 2.66 6.59
CA LEU A 86 2.78 3.19 6.01
C LEU A 86 2.96 2.76 4.55
N ILE A 87 2.70 1.48 4.25
CA ILE A 87 2.75 0.93 2.90
C ILE A 87 1.75 1.66 2.00
N GLU A 88 0.50 1.85 2.45
CA GLU A 88 -0.57 2.49 1.68
C GLU A 88 -0.25 3.96 1.35
N TYR A 89 0.17 4.75 2.35
CA TYR A 89 0.34 6.19 2.20
C TYR A 89 1.64 6.60 1.48
N GLN A 90 2.78 6.05 1.88
CA GLN A 90 4.09 6.50 1.39
C GLN A 90 4.93 5.39 0.76
N GLY A 91 4.54 4.14 0.98
CA GLY A 91 5.38 2.99 0.70
C GLY A 91 6.36 2.73 1.83
N LEU A 92 7.08 1.63 1.70
CA LEU A 92 8.02 1.16 2.69
C LEU A 92 9.31 0.72 1.99
N VAL A 93 10.22 1.66 1.80
CA VAL A 93 11.58 1.39 1.29
C VAL A 93 12.55 1.81 2.38
N ILE A 94 13.06 0.84 3.12
CA ILE A 94 14.06 1.08 4.15
C ILE A 94 15.43 1.05 3.47
N ASP A 95 15.86 2.20 2.95
CA ASP A 95 17.14 2.40 2.27
C ASP A 95 18.01 3.44 3.00
N SER A 96 18.93 4.07 2.25
CA SER A 96 19.79 5.18 2.70
C SER A 96 19.07 6.37 3.32
N ASN A 97 17.74 6.48 3.18
CA ASN A 97 16.94 7.47 3.89
C ASN A 97 17.04 7.33 5.43
N PHE A 98 17.41 6.14 5.92
CA PHE A 98 17.82 5.98 7.31
C PHE A 98 19.32 6.27 7.47
N SER A 99 19.63 7.30 8.25
CA SER A 99 20.99 7.78 8.50
C SER A 99 21.96 6.75 9.12
N LYS A 100 21.47 5.63 9.65
CA LYS A 100 22.28 4.62 10.34
C LYS A 100 21.85 3.21 9.97
N LYS A 101 22.82 2.35 9.66
CA LYS A 101 22.62 0.90 9.43
C LYS A 101 21.84 0.20 10.55
N ARG A 102 22.02 0.65 11.81
CA ARG A 102 21.25 0.14 12.96
C ARG A 102 19.75 0.42 12.82
N HIS A 103 19.36 1.57 12.29
CA HIS A 103 17.96 1.93 12.11
C HIS A 103 17.31 1.10 11.00
N ILE A 104 18.05 0.86 9.92
CA ILE A 104 17.63 -0.04 8.83
C ILE A 104 17.31 -1.43 9.41
N LYS A 105 18.26 -2.03 10.13
CA LYS A 105 18.07 -3.35 10.76
C LYS A 105 16.88 -3.40 11.72
N LEU A 106 16.67 -2.32 12.49
CA LEU A 106 15.56 -2.23 13.43
C LEU A 106 14.21 -2.23 12.71
N ALA A 107 14.10 -1.46 11.63
CA ALA A 107 12.88 -1.38 10.83
C ALA A 107 12.60 -2.69 10.08
N GLU A 108 13.62 -3.29 9.45
CA GLU A 108 13.52 -4.61 8.80
C GLU A 108 13.10 -5.70 9.79
N SER A 109 13.63 -5.67 11.02
CA SER A 109 13.27 -6.60 12.08
C SER A 109 11.80 -6.46 12.47
N ALA A 110 11.31 -5.22 12.68
CA ALA A 110 9.92 -4.95 13.02
C ALA A 110 8.94 -5.51 11.97
N ILE A 111 9.23 -5.26 10.68
CA ILE A 111 8.40 -5.74 9.58
C ILE A 111 8.42 -7.27 9.53
N ARG A 112 9.63 -7.86 9.54
CA ARG A 112 9.80 -9.30 9.44
C ARG A 112 9.06 -10.03 10.55
N MET A 113 9.24 -9.61 11.81
CA MET A 113 8.57 -10.26 12.94
C MET A 113 7.06 -10.10 12.86
N THR A 114 6.57 -8.90 12.56
CA THR A 114 5.12 -8.65 12.45
C THR A 114 4.49 -9.50 11.35
N PHE A 115 5.07 -9.51 10.16
CA PHE A 115 4.54 -10.31 9.04
C PHE A 115 4.61 -11.81 9.30
N THR A 116 5.68 -12.28 9.95
CA THR A 116 5.80 -13.69 10.36
C THR A 116 4.63 -14.05 11.27
N HIS A 117 4.41 -13.28 12.34
CA HIS A 117 3.34 -13.57 13.29
C HIS A 117 1.94 -13.46 12.66
N ILE A 118 1.69 -12.50 11.78
CA ILE A 118 0.42 -12.43 11.07
C ILE A 118 0.21 -13.63 10.15
N LEU A 119 1.23 -14.10 9.44
CA LEU A 119 1.10 -15.31 8.62
C LEU A 119 0.86 -16.57 9.47
N GLN A 120 1.43 -16.62 10.68
CA GLN A 120 1.20 -17.74 11.61
C GLN A 120 -0.20 -17.74 12.22
N SER A 121 -0.73 -16.57 12.60
CA SER A 121 -2.01 -16.48 13.33
C SER A 121 -3.21 -16.21 12.42
N ASN A 122 -3.05 -15.36 11.41
CA ASN A 122 -4.13 -14.93 10.52
C ASN A 122 -3.61 -14.63 9.10
N PRO A 123 -3.23 -15.67 8.34
CA PRO A 123 -2.63 -15.50 7.01
C PRO A 123 -3.55 -14.80 6.03
N SER A 124 -4.88 -14.85 6.25
CA SER A 124 -5.87 -14.16 5.40
C SER A 124 -5.67 -12.65 5.33
N LEU A 125 -5.01 -12.02 6.31
CA LEU A 125 -4.72 -10.59 6.30
C LEU A 125 -3.63 -10.19 5.30
N ILE A 126 -2.71 -11.10 4.99
CA ILE A 126 -1.61 -10.90 4.02
C ILE A 126 -1.95 -11.55 2.68
N LEU A 127 -2.56 -12.74 2.70
CA LEU A 127 -2.92 -13.52 1.51
C LEU A 127 -4.35 -13.23 1.01
N ASN A 128 -4.88 -12.03 1.23
CA ASN A 128 -6.11 -11.61 0.54
C ASN A 128 -5.78 -10.77 -0.70
N GLU A 129 -6.71 -10.76 -1.65
CA GLU A 129 -6.58 -10.04 -2.91
C GLU A 129 -6.21 -8.56 -2.72
N LYS A 130 -6.87 -7.86 -1.78
CA LYS A 130 -6.61 -6.43 -1.55
C LYS A 130 -5.16 -6.16 -1.11
N PHE A 131 -4.61 -6.98 -0.21
CA PHE A 131 -3.24 -6.83 0.26
C PHE A 131 -2.23 -7.27 -0.79
N ILE A 132 -2.52 -8.36 -1.53
CA ILE A 132 -1.70 -8.82 -2.66
C ILE A 132 -1.55 -7.71 -3.70
N GLU A 133 -2.66 -7.07 -4.07
CA GLU A 133 -2.70 -5.99 -5.05
C GLU A 133 -2.01 -4.72 -4.54
N LEU A 134 -2.17 -4.38 -3.26
CA LEU A 134 -1.43 -3.29 -2.62
C LEU A 134 0.09 -3.50 -2.78
N ILE A 135 0.59 -4.69 -2.42
CA ILE A 135 2.02 -4.99 -2.53
C ILE A 135 2.47 -4.99 -4.00
N ARG A 136 1.67 -5.52 -4.92
CA ARG A 136 1.94 -5.47 -6.37
C ARG A 136 2.21 -4.04 -6.84
N GLU A 137 1.31 -3.11 -6.50
CA GLU A 137 1.43 -1.69 -6.85
C GLU A 137 2.71 -1.08 -6.24
N LYS A 138 3.00 -1.36 -4.97
CA LYS A 138 4.18 -0.79 -4.30
C LYS A 138 5.49 -1.38 -4.82
N LEU A 139 5.53 -2.65 -5.23
CA LEU A 139 6.69 -3.25 -5.90
C LEU A 139 6.94 -2.61 -7.27
N GLN A 140 5.89 -2.44 -8.09
CA GLN A 140 6.01 -1.82 -9.42
C GLN A 140 6.51 -0.37 -9.35
N THR A 141 6.08 0.37 -8.31
CA THR A 141 6.52 1.75 -8.07
C THR A 141 7.84 1.85 -7.29
N LYS A 142 8.50 0.72 -7.01
CA LYS A 142 9.73 0.63 -6.19
C LYS A 142 9.57 1.28 -4.82
N LYS A 143 8.35 1.28 -4.29
CA LYS A 143 7.95 1.78 -2.97
C LYS A 143 7.79 0.65 -1.95
N PHE A 144 8.25 -0.56 -2.26
CA PHE A 144 8.29 -1.70 -1.35
C PHE A 144 9.42 -2.65 -1.76
N CYS A 145 10.02 -3.36 -0.80
CA CYS A 145 11.01 -4.39 -1.07
C CYS A 145 10.42 -5.79 -0.87
N LYS A 146 10.47 -6.65 -1.89
CA LYS A 146 9.93 -8.02 -1.80
C LYS A 146 10.62 -8.87 -0.72
N ASP A 147 11.87 -8.54 -0.38
CA ASP A 147 12.64 -9.25 0.65
C ASP A 147 11.97 -9.20 2.04
N TYR A 148 11.09 -8.22 2.27
CA TYR A 148 10.28 -8.14 3.48
C TYR A 148 9.25 -9.28 3.62
N LEU A 149 8.94 -9.98 2.51
CA LEU A 149 7.98 -11.08 2.48
C LEU A 149 8.64 -12.46 2.43
N ILE A 150 9.87 -12.57 1.92
CA ILE A 150 10.54 -13.86 1.69
C ILE A 150 10.66 -14.68 2.98
N PHE A 151 11.23 -14.09 4.03
CA PHE A 151 11.40 -14.79 5.31
C PHE A 151 10.05 -15.16 5.96
N PRO A 152 9.09 -14.23 6.14
CA PRO A 152 7.77 -14.57 6.67
C PRO A 152 7.05 -15.69 5.90
N LEU A 153 7.11 -15.67 4.56
CA LEU A 153 6.53 -16.71 3.72
C LEU A 153 7.25 -18.06 3.89
N SER A 154 8.57 -18.05 4.06
CA SER A 154 9.34 -19.27 4.32
C SER A 154 8.91 -19.93 5.62
N VAL A 155 8.73 -19.15 6.69
CA VAL A 155 8.22 -19.65 7.98
C VAL A 155 6.81 -20.21 7.81
N TYR A 156 5.91 -19.47 7.14
CA TYR A 156 4.54 -19.91 6.88
C TYR A 156 4.48 -21.24 6.15
N VAL A 157 5.27 -21.40 5.07
CA VAL A 157 5.35 -22.64 4.29
C VAL A 157 5.87 -23.80 5.13
N TYR A 158 6.93 -23.56 5.91
CA TYR A 158 7.55 -24.58 6.76
C TYR A 158 6.58 -25.07 7.85
N GLU A 159 5.98 -24.16 8.62
CA GLU A 159 5.10 -24.51 9.74
C GLU A 159 3.78 -25.15 9.30
N ASN A 160 3.30 -24.84 8.10
CA ASN A 160 2.09 -25.45 7.54
C ASN A 160 2.40 -26.68 6.65
N GLU A 161 3.65 -27.14 6.63
CA GLU A 161 4.11 -28.29 5.83
C GLU A 161 3.70 -28.21 4.34
N ILE A 162 3.66 -27.01 3.77
CA ILE A 162 3.20 -26.79 2.39
C ILE A 162 4.29 -27.30 1.44
N LYS A 163 3.94 -28.31 0.64
CA LYS A 163 4.87 -28.94 -0.30
C LYS A 163 4.86 -28.23 -1.65
N SER A 164 6.02 -28.19 -2.30
CA SER A 164 6.16 -27.77 -3.69
C SER A 164 5.58 -28.85 -4.64
N PRO A 165 4.93 -28.48 -5.76
CA PRO A 165 4.68 -27.10 -6.20
C PRO A 165 3.60 -26.42 -5.37
N PHE A 166 3.75 -25.12 -5.11
CA PHE A 166 2.72 -24.37 -4.39
C PHE A 166 1.46 -24.22 -5.25
N GLU A 167 0.33 -24.15 -4.57
CA GLU A 167 -1.00 -24.05 -5.18
C GLU A 167 -1.84 -22.94 -4.53
N GLY A 168 -2.93 -22.59 -5.21
CA GLY A 168 -3.91 -21.61 -4.72
C GLY A 168 -3.32 -20.21 -4.49
N VAL A 169 -3.86 -19.54 -3.48
CA VAL A 169 -3.62 -18.12 -3.21
C VAL A 169 -2.14 -17.82 -2.91
N LEU A 170 -1.42 -18.74 -2.26
CA LEU A 170 0.00 -18.59 -2.00
C LEU A 170 0.81 -18.51 -3.30
N LYS A 171 0.55 -19.42 -4.24
CA LYS A 171 1.19 -19.44 -5.55
C LYS A 171 0.91 -18.15 -6.33
N ASP A 172 -0.35 -17.72 -6.32
CA ASP A 172 -0.76 -16.49 -7.01
C ASP A 172 -0.10 -15.25 -6.40
N ALA A 173 -0.09 -15.14 -5.07
CA ALA A 173 0.59 -14.06 -4.37
C ALA A 173 2.09 -14.02 -4.71
N MET A 174 2.79 -15.14 -4.63
CA MET A 174 4.21 -15.25 -4.97
C MET A 174 4.51 -14.87 -6.41
N ARG A 175 3.68 -15.35 -7.36
CA ARG A 175 3.79 -14.98 -8.78
C ARG A 175 3.61 -13.48 -8.98
N ILE A 176 2.58 -12.89 -8.37
CA ILE A 176 2.27 -11.46 -8.45
C ILE A 176 3.41 -10.61 -7.85
N TRP A 177 3.99 -11.05 -6.74
CA TRP A 177 5.10 -10.36 -6.07
C TRP A 177 6.47 -10.64 -6.69
N GLY A 178 6.56 -11.54 -7.67
CA GLY A 178 7.82 -11.92 -8.31
C GLY A 178 8.79 -12.63 -7.34
N ILE A 179 8.24 -13.48 -6.47
CA ILE A 179 8.99 -14.33 -5.54
C ILE A 179 8.95 -15.76 -6.09
N ASN A 180 10.12 -16.31 -6.39
CA ASN A 180 10.25 -17.69 -6.85
C ASN A 180 10.31 -18.66 -5.66
N GLU A 181 9.87 -19.91 -5.85
CA GLU A 181 9.94 -20.93 -4.79
C GLU A 181 11.37 -21.14 -4.29
N SER A 182 12.37 -21.01 -5.16
CA SER A 182 13.80 -21.12 -4.81
C SER A 182 14.32 -20.00 -3.93
N GLU A 183 13.59 -18.88 -3.81
CA GLU A 183 13.95 -17.77 -2.92
C GLU A 183 13.52 -18.04 -1.47
N LEU A 184 12.59 -18.97 -1.25
CA LEU A 184 12.18 -19.34 0.11
C LEU A 184 13.28 -20.17 0.79
N ILE A 185 13.46 -19.93 2.08
CA ILE A 185 14.46 -20.60 2.92
C ILE A 185 13.87 -21.95 3.34
N HIS A 186 14.24 -23.02 2.62
CA HIS A 186 13.70 -24.37 2.82
C HIS A 186 14.46 -25.22 3.84
N LYS A 187 15.61 -24.76 4.30
CA LYS A 187 16.52 -25.51 5.16
C LYS A 187 17.17 -24.53 6.13
N ASP A 188 17.13 -24.85 7.42
CA ASP A 188 17.80 -24.16 8.53
C ASP A 188 17.00 -23.06 9.27
N LEU A 189 15.67 -23.20 9.37
CA LEU A 189 14.85 -22.46 10.36
C LEU A 189 14.55 -23.30 11.59
#